data_AF-A0A2W6ATK2-F1
#
_entry.id   AF-A0A2W6ATK2-F1
#
_cell.length_a   1.000
_cell.length_b   1.000
_cell.length_c   1.000
_cell.angle_alpha   90.00
_cell.angle_beta   90.00
_cell.angle_gamma   90.00
#
_symmetry.space_group_name_H-M   'P 1'
#
loop_
_entity.id
_entity.type
_entity.pdbx_description
1 polymer ?
#
loop_
_entity_poly.entity_id
_entity_poly.type
_entity_poly.pdbx_seq_one_letter_code
_entity_poly.pdbx_strand_id
1 'polypeptide(L)'
;REWRRSYIRALDTAYTRRNYVPLINLLGRSVEGGLDRYLEAVVKTQANAYQPLAELARSSGYSVDYLGWLVRRGKLEATKRGGRWYSTPAALTRYIKESTRAQ
;
A
#
# COMPACT_ATOMS: atom_id res chain seq x y z
N ARG A 1 -18.00 24.32 -2.19
CA ARG A 1 -18.50 25.63 -1.69
C ARG A 1 -18.81 25.64 -0.18
N GLU A 2 -18.92 24.49 0.48
CA GLU A 2 -19.27 24.39 1.91
C GLU A 2 -18.09 24.60 2.88
N TRP A 3 -16.88 24.16 2.50
CA TRP A 3 -15.67 24.29 3.34
C TRP A 3 -15.35 25.74 3.73
N ARG A 4 -15.58 26.70 2.84
CA ARG A 4 -15.34 28.13 3.10
C ARG A 4 -16.23 28.66 4.23
N ARG A 5 -17.50 28.27 4.26
CA ARG A 5 -18.44 28.70 5.32
C ARG A 5 -18.06 28.09 6.66
N SER A 6 -17.68 26.81 6.69
CA SER A 6 -17.21 26.16 7.92
C SER A 6 -15.87 26.73 8.41
N TYR A 7 -14.97 27.11 7.51
CA TYR A 7 -13.73 27.80 7.84
C TYR A 7 -13.97 29.17 8.47
N ILE A 8 -14.82 30.01 7.85
CA ILE A 8 -15.15 31.34 8.38
C ILE A 8 -15.79 31.23 9.77
N ARG A 9 -16.70 30.27 9.98
CA ARG A 9 -17.31 30.01 11.31
C ARG A 9 -16.29 29.54 12.34
N ALA A 10 -15.34 28.69 11.95
CA ALA A 10 -14.29 28.22 12.84
C ALA A 10 -13.35 29.37 13.27
N LEU A 11 -13.02 30.28 12.34
CA LEU A 11 -12.24 31.48 12.64
C LEU A 11 -12.98 32.45 13.57
N ASP A 12 -14.26 32.69 13.31
CA ASP A 12 -15.10 33.56 14.15
C ASP A 12 -15.23 33.01 15.58
N THR A 13 -15.39 31.69 15.70
CA THR A 13 -15.44 31.00 17.00
C THR A 13 -14.09 31.08 17.73
N ALA A 14 -12.98 30.96 17.00
CA ALA A 14 -11.64 31.08 17.56
C ALA A 14 -11.35 32.52 18.05
N TYR A 15 -11.78 33.53 17.31
CA TYR A 15 -11.60 34.93 17.71
C TYR A 15 -12.48 35.29 18.92
N THR A 16 -13.77 34.98 18.85
CA THR A 16 -14.75 35.41 19.86
C THR A 16 -14.67 34.59 21.15
N ARG A 17 -14.43 33.27 21.05
CA ARG A 17 -14.49 32.35 22.20
C ARG A 17 -13.13 31.76 22.56
N ARG A 18 -12.03 32.17 21.90
CA ARG A 18 -10.68 31.57 22.02
C ARG A 18 -10.66 30.05 21.86
N ASN A 19 -11.67 29.49 21.17
CA ASN A 19 -11.78 28.05 20.94
C ASN A 19 -11.26 27.70 19.56
N TYR A 20 -10.02 27.20 19.50
CA TYR A 20 -9.33 26.83 18.28
C TYR A 20 -9.65 25.40 17.81
N VAL A 21 -10.35 24.60 18.62
CA VAL A 21 -10.64 23.19 18.32
C VAL A 21 -11.36 22.99 16.98
N PRO A 22 -12.39 23.80 16.61
CA PRO A 22 -13.05 23.65 15.31
C PRO A 22 -12.11 23.90 14.12
N LEU A 23 -11.15 24.82 14.29
CA LEU A 23 -10.17 25.16 13.25
C LEU A 23 -9.15 24.03 13.08
N ILE A 24 -8.62 23.52 14.20
CA ILE A 24 -7.65 22.41 14.22
C ILE A 24 -8.28 21.16 13.60
N ASN A 25 -9.52 20.83 13.95
CA ASN A 25 -10.24 19.67 13.39
C ASN A 25 -10.47 19.80 11.88
N LEU A 26 -10.74 21.01 11.38
CA LEU A 26 -10.93 21.25 9.95
C LEU A 26 -9.62 21.01 9.18
N LEU A 27 -8.51 21.50 9.72
CA LEU A 27 -7.18 21.29 9.16
C LEU A 27 -6.78 19.81 9.22
N GLY A 28 -6.97 19.16 10.37
CA GLY A 28 -6.70 17.74 10.58
C GLY A 28 -7.40 16.87 9.54
N ARG A 29 -8.72 17.02 9.38
CA ARG A 29 -9.49 16.27 8.36
C ARG A 29 -9.01 16.51 6.93
N SER A 30 -8.52 17.71 6.64
CA SER A 30 -8.01 18.04 5.30
C SER A 30 -6.66 17.37 5.04
N VAL A 31 -5.80 17.31 6.06
CA VAL A 31 -4.51 16.61 6.01
C VAL A 31 -4.72 15.11 5.93
N GLU A 32 -5.59 14.54 6.77
CA GLU A 32 -5.97 13.12 6.76
C GLU A 32 -6.51 12.71 5.38
N GLY A 33 -7.50 13.43 4.85
CA GLY A 33 -8.06 13.11 3.54
C GLY A 33 -7.08 13.28 2.37
N GLY A 34 -6.07 14.14 2.53
CA GLY A 34 -4.96 14.26 1.58
C GLY A 34 -4.01 13.06 1.65
N LEU A 35 -3.65 12.63 2.85
CA LEU A 35 -2.76 11.50 3.09
C LEU A 35 -3.42 10.17 2.70
N ASP A 36 -4.69 9.98 3.02
CA ASP A 36 -5.47 8.79 2.61
C ASP A 36 -5.49 8.66 1.08
N ARG A 37 -5.76 9.76 0.38
CA ARG A 37 -5.77 9.76 -1.09
C ARG A 37 -4.38 9.52 -1.68
N TYR A 38 -3.33 10.03 -1.04
CA TYR A 38 -1.95 9.76 -1.45
C TYR A 38 -1.59 8.29 -1.27
N LEU A 39 -1.87 7.69 -0.11
CA LEU A 39 -1.62 6.28 0.16
C LEU A 39 -2.46 5.37 -0.74
N GLU A 40 -3.72 5.73 -0.98
CA GLU A 40 -4.59 5.03 -1.92
C GLU A 40 -4.02 5.06 -3.35
N ALA A 41 -3.46 6.19 -3.78
CA ALA A 41 -2.80 6.29 -5.07
C ALA A 41 -1.52 5.44 -5.12
N VAL A 42 -0.67 5.50 -4.09
CA VAL A 42 0.57 4.72 -4.00
C VAL A 42 0.31 3.21 -4.01
N VAL A 43 -0.75 2.73 -3.35
CA VAL A 43 -1.19 1.32 -3.39
C VAL A 43 -1.70 0.94 -4.79
N LYS A 44 -2.36 1.87 -5.49
CA LYS A 44 -2.94 1.62 -6.82
C LYS A 44 -1.91 1.64 -7.95
N THR A 45 -0.77 2.33 -7.83
CA THR A 45 0.19 2.46 -8.95
C THR A 45 1.28 1.38 -9.01
N GLN A 46 1.84 0.87 -7.91
CA GLN A 46 3.13 0.16 -8.01
C GLN A 46 3.29 -1.00 -6.99
N ALA A 47 4.07 -2.02 -7.38
CA ALA A 47 4.78 -3.00 -6.53
C ALA A 47 4.08 -4.29 -6.01
N ASN A 48 2.75 -4.34 -5.80
CA ASN A 48 2.11 -5.53 -5.20
C ASN A 48 1.07 -6.25 -6.07
N ALA A 49 1.02 -5.94 -7.37
CA ALA A 49 0.19 -6.71 -8.27
C ALA A 49 0.66 -8.18 -8.33
N TYR A 50 -0.30 -9.09 -8.29
CA TYR A 50 -0.03 -10.51 -8.52
C TYR A 50 0.37 -10.70 -9.98
N GLN A 51 1.61 -11.10 -10.20
CA GLN A 51 2.19 -11.41 -11.49
C GLN A 51 2.32 -12.94 -11.66
N PRO A 52 2.19 -13.48 -12.88
CA PRO A 52 2.48 -14.88 -13.16
C PRO A 52 3.91 -15.23 -12.71
N LEU A 53 4.13 -16.45 -12.20
CA LEU A 53 5.48 -16.90 -11.87
C LEU A 53 6.45 -16.81 -13.04
N ALA A 54 5.97 -16.93 -14.29
CA ALA A 54 6.79 -16.76 -15.49
C ALA A 54 7.30 -15.32 -15.68
N GLU A 55 6.53 -14.31 -15.27
CA GLU A 55 6.97 -12.91 -15.29
C GLU A 55 7.93 -12.62 -14.13
N LEU A 56 7.63 -13.15 -12.95
CA LEU A 56 8.51 -13.03 -11.79
C LEU A 56 9.84 -13.76 -11.97
N ALA A 57 9.84 -14.93 -12.61
CA ALA A 57 11.05 -15.65 -12.98
C ALA A 57 11.93 -14.81 -13.92
N ARG A 58 11.32 -14.19 -14.94
CA ARG A 58 12.04 -13.29 -15.85
C ARG A 58 12.63 -12.07 -15.16
N SER A 59 11.91 -11.47 -14.21
CA SER A 59 12.40 -10.29 -13.49
C SER A 59 13.41 -10.61 -12.39
N SER A 60 13.38 -11.82 -11.81
CA SER A 60 14.25 -12.22 -10.71
C SER A 60 15.45 -13.10 -11.10
N GLY A 61 15.46 -13.66 -12.32
CA GLY A 61 16.50 -14.58 -12.77
C GLY A 61 16.36 -16.01 -12.22
N TYR A 62 15.37 -16.28 -11.37
CA TYR A 62 15.05 -17.62 -10.93
C TYR A 62 14.27 -18.40 -11.99
N SER A 63 14.38 -19.73 -11.96
CA SER A 63 13.54 -20.57 -12.82
C SER A 63 12.09 -20.59 -12.32
N VAL A 64 11.15 -20.72 -13.26
CA VAL A 64 9.72 -20.87 -12.95
C VAL A 64 9.49 -22.10 -12.07
N ASP A 65 10.23 -23.18 -12.32
CA ASP A 65 10.16 -24.42 -11.54
C ASP A 65 10.61 -24.22 -10.10
N TYR A 66 11.68 -23.46 -9.87
CA TYR A 66 12.17 -23.14 -8.54
C TYR A 66 11.15 -22.29 -7.76
N LEU A 67 10.59 -21.26 -8.40
CA LEU A 67 9.51 -20.47 -7.78
C LEU A 67 8.29 -21.34 -7.47
N GLY A 68 7.90 -22.23 -8.39
CA GLY A 68 6.81 -23.17 -8.17
C GLY A 68 7.09 -24.16 -7.04
N TRP A 69 8.33 -24.59 -6.85
CA TRP A 69 8.75 -25.42 -5.72
C TRP A 69 8.63 -24.66 -4.39
N LEU A 70 9.04 -23.39 -4.34
CA LEU A 70 8.90 -22.55 -3.13
C LEU A 70 7.44 -22.37 -2.73
N VAL A 71 6.57 -22.15 -3.70
CA VAL A 71 5.12 -22.03 -3.49
C VAL A 71 4.55 -23.30 -2.87
N ARG A 72 4.89 -24.48 -3.42
CA ARG A 72 4.41 -25.77 -2.88
C ARG A 72 4.92 -26.05 -1.45
N ARG A 73 6.08 -25.49 -1.09
CA ARG A 73 6.63 -25.57 0.28
C ARG A 73 6.11 -24.50 1.22
N GLY A 74 5.22 -23.61 0.77
CA GLY A 74 4.71 -22.50 1.57
C GLY A 74 5.75 -21.43 1.91
N LYS A 75 6.91 -21.44 1.25
CA LYS A 75 8.01 -20.47 1.48
C LYS A 75 7.83 -19.18 0.69
N LEU A 76 6.99 -19.21 -0.35
CA LEU A 76 6.67 -18.05 -1.17
C LEU A 76 5.15 -17.90 -1.23
N GLU A 77 4.63 -16.76 -0.82
CA GLU A 77 3.21 -16.45 -0.90
C GLU A 77 2.77 -16.36 -2.35
N ALA A 78 1.86 -17.26 -2.76
CA ALA A 78 1.32 -17.30 -4.09
C ALA A 78 -0.11 -17.81 -4.10
N THR A 79 -0.83 -17.51 -5.19
CA THR A 79 -2.20 -17.91 -5.43
C THR A 79 -2.32 -18.60 -6.79
N LYS A 80 -3.11 -19.68 -6.86
CA LYS A 80 -3.36 -20.41 -8.10
C LYS A 80 -4.60 -19.83 -8.78
N ARG A 81 -4.46 -19.35 -10.03
CA ARG A 81 -5.56 -18.80 -10.85
C ARG A 81 -5.51 -19.44 -12.24
N GLY A 82 -6.61 -20.08 -12.65
CA GLY A 82 -6.72 -20.68 -14.00
C GLY A 82 -5.62 -21.71 -14.33
N GLY A 83 -5.22 -22.52 -13.35
CA GLY A 83 -4.15 -23.51 -13.53
C GLY A 83 -2.72 -22.97 -13.44
N ARG A 84 -2.53 -21.64 -13.35
CA ARG A 84 -1.21 -20.99 -13.21
C ARG A 84 -1.01 -20.41 -11.82
N TRP A 85 0.24 -20.34 -11.37
CA TRP A 85 0.61 -19.72 -10.11
C TRP A 85 0.98 -18.25 -10.30
N TYR A 86 0.54 -17.43 -9.36
CA TYR A 86 0.78 -15.99 -9.31
C TYR A 86 1.34 -15.62 -7.94
N SER A 87 2.33 -14.73 -7.92
CA SER A 87 2.92 -14.20 -6.69
C SER A 87 3.08 -12.70 -6.85
N THR A 88 3.43 -11.99 -5.79
CA THR A 88 3.79 -10.58 -5.87
C THR A 88 5.31 -10.42 -5.88
N PRO A 89 5.84 -9.36 -6.50
CA PRO A 89 7.27 -9.00 -6.38
C PRO A 89 7.71 -8.84 -4.92
N ALA A 90 6.84 -8.31 -4.06
CA ALA A 90 7.12 -8.16 -2.64
C ALA A 90 7.24 -9.50 -1.91
N ALA A 91 6.38 -10.48 -2.20
CA ALA A 91 6.49 -11.81 -1.61
C ALA A 91 7.83 -12.48 -1.96
N LEU A 92 8.27 -12.32 -3.22
CA LEU A 92 9.56 -12.85 -3.66
C LEU A 92 10.73 -12.13 -2.98
N THR A 93 10.67 -10.80 -2.89
CA THR A 93 11.69 -10.00 -2.19
C THR A 93 11.78 -10.39 -0.71
N ARG A 94 10.65 -10.63 -0.05
CA ARG A 94 10.60 -11.07 1.35
C ARG A 94 11.29 -12.42 1.51
N TYR A 95 10.98 -13.39 0.65
CA TYR A 95 11.64 -14.69 0.63
C TYR A 95 13.17 -14.58 0.48
N ILE A 96 13.65 -13.78 -0.47
CA ILE A 96 15.09 -13.59 -0.71
C ILE A 96 15.76 -13.04 0.55
N LYS A 97 15.19 -11.99 1.17
CA LYS A 97 15.72 -11.40 2.40
C LYS A 97 15.80 -12.40 3.56
N GLU A 98 14.77 -13.24 3.72
CA GLU A 98 14.77 -14.28 4.74
C GLU A 98 15.83 -15.35 4.47
N SER A 99 16.03 -15.74 3.20
CA SER A 99 17.03 -16.74 2.82
C SER A 99 18.47 -16.26 3.04
N THR A 100 18.75 -14.98 2.79
CA THR A 100 20.09 -14.38 3.02
C THR A 100 20.39 -14.20 4.50
N ARG A 101 19.38 -14.00 5.36
CA ARG A 101 19.57 -13.90 6.82
C ARG A 101 19.80 -15.24 7.52
N ALA A 102 19.46 -16.33 6.86
CA ALA A 102 19.62 -17.68 7.38
C ALA A 102 20.96 -18.34 6.96
N GLN A 103 21.79 -17.63 6.18
CA GLN A 103 23.15 -18.01 5.79
C GLN A 103 24.17 -17.27 6.67
#